data_AF-A0A0L8IHV1-F1
#
_entry.id   AF-A0A0L8IHV1-F1
#
_cell.length_a   1.000
_cell.length_b   1.000
_cell.length_c   1.000
_cell.angle_alpha   90.00
_cell.angle_beta   90.00
_cell.angle_gamma   90.00
#
_symmetry.space_group_name_H-M   'P 1'
#
loop_
_entity.id
_entity.type
_entity.pdbx_description
1 polymer ?
#
loop_
_entity_poly.entity_id
_entity_poly.type
_entity_poly.pdbx_seq_one_letter_code
_entity_poly.pdbx_strand_id
1 'polypeptide(L)'
;MRDRRDVRCVRVLRGAECWTDHRLVRAKVKLITKRKIRAAGITLPKRLNVARLSCNGVKRTLREEMNVADFGEDWSTLKKSVYDIGRKVLGLIQRKHQDWFKENDEHIDDLLAVKR
;
A
#
# COMPACT_ATOMS: atom_id res chain seq x y z
N MET A 1 -32.67 1.69 17.26
CA MET A 1 -32.75 1.40 15.81
C MET A 1 -32.07 2.53 15.03
N ARG A 2 -30.80 2.39 14.65
CA ARG A 2 -30.03 3.43 13.94
C ARG A 2 -30.35 3.47 12.44
N ASP A 3 -30.90 2.38 11.92
CA ASP A 3 -31.04 2.12 10.48
C ASP A 3 -32.18 2.92 9.82
N ARG A 4 -33.16 3.41 10.60
CA ARG A 4 -34.27 4.23 10.09
C ARG A 4 -33.83 5.62 9.61
N ARG A 5 -32.65 6.11 10.00
CA ARG A 5 -32.11 7.41 9.56
C ARG A 5 -31.43 7.34 8.20
N ASP A 6 -31.05 6.14 7.77
CA ASP A 6 -30.34 5.94 6.51
C ASP A 6 -31.33 5.82 5.34
N VAL A 7 -32.56 5.35 5.59
CA VAL A 7 -33.60 5.27 4.57
C VAL A 7 -34.32 6.61 4.45
N ARG A 8 -34.07 7.35 3.35
CA ARG A 8 -34.67 8.68 3.12
C ARG A 8 -36.09 8.60 2.56
N CYS A 9 -36.38 7.59 1.75
CA CYS A 9 -37.69 7.42 1.12
C CYS A 9 -37.83 5.98 0.64
N VAL A 10 -38.99 5.36 0.86
CA VAL A 10 -39.40 4.09 0.26
C VAL A 10 -40.70 4.34 -0.48
N ARG A 11 -40.79 3.87 -1.72
CA ARG A 11 -42.03 3.90 -2.50
C ARG A 11 -42.27 2.54 -3.10
N VAL A 12 -43.53 2.15 -3.12
CA VAL A 12 -43.99 0.92 -3.76
C VAL A 12 -44.77 1.31 -4.99
N LEU A 13 -44.35 0.82 -6.15
CA LEU A 13 -44.94 1.11 -7.45
C LEU A 13 -45.60 -0.15 -7.98
N ARG A 14 -46.75 0.00 -8.63
CA ARG A 14 -47.36 -1.10 -9.39
C ARG A 14 -46.56 -1.28 -10.68
N GLY A 15 -46.27 -2.53 -11.04
CA GLY A 15 -45.65 -2.85 -12.32
C GLY A 15 -46.59 -2.55 -13.50
N ALA A 16 -46.06 -2.50 -14.72
CA ALA A 16 -46.87 -2.38 -15.92
C ALA A 16 -47.78 -3.61 -16.14
N GLU A 17 -47.37 -4.76 -15.60
CA GLU A 17 -48.09 -6.02 -15.70
C GLU A 17 -49.05 -6.18 -14.52
N CYS A 18 -50.30 -5.74 -14.72
CA CYS A 18 -51.36 -5.75 -13.69
C CYS A 18 -51.92 -7.16 -13.37
N TRP A 19 -51.34 -8.20 -13.95
CA TRP A 19 -51.74 -9.60 -13.76
C TRP A 19 -50.89 -10.34 -12.72
N THR A 20 -49.86 -9.70 -12.19
CA THR A 20 -49.06 -10.23 -11.08
C THR A 20 -49.21 -9.33 -9.86
N ASP A 21 -49.27 -9.91 -8.65
CA ASP A 21 -49.28 -9.13 -7.39
C ASP A 21 -47.87 -8.61 -7.03
N HIS A 22 -46.93 -8.66 -7.97
CA HIS A 22 -45.57 -8.19 -7.77
C HIS A 22 -45.56 -6.66 -7.79
N ARG A 23 -45.08 -6.07 -6.69
CA ARG A 23 -44.90 -4.62 -6.58
C ARG A 23 -43.41 -4.28 -6.60
N LEU A 24 -43.05 -3.27 -7.38
CA LEU A 24 -41.70 -2.76 -7.40
C LEU A 24 -41.47 -1.89 -6.17
N VAL A 25 -40.59 -2.32 -5.29
CA VAL A 25 -40.16 -1.51 -4.14
C VAL A 25 -38.91 -0.72 -4.51
N ARG A 26 -39.01 0.60 -4.51
CA ARG A 26 -37.89 1.51 -4.73
C ARG A 26 -37.55 2.25 -3.43
N ALA A 27 -36.33 2.09 -2.94
CA ALA A 27 -35.84 2.79 -1.76
C ALA A 27 -34.65 3.71 -2.10
N LYS A 28 -34.57 4.85 -1.42
CA LYS A 28 -33.40 5.75 -1.43
C LYS A 28 -32.73 5.68 -0.06
N VAL A 29 -31.53 5.13 -0.02
CA VAL A 29 -30.77 4.90 1.23
C VAL A 29 -29.47 5.71 1.21
N LYS A 30 -29.09 6.26 2.37
CA LYS A 30 -27.83 6.98 2.62
C LYS A 30 -26.91 6.06 3.42
N LEU A 31 -25.97 5.42 2.74
CA LEU A 31 -24.94 4.61 3.40
C LEU A 31 -23.78 5.52 3.80
N ILE A 32 -23.48 5.60 5.11
CA ILE A 32 -22.30 6.32 5.60
C ILE A 32 -21.25 5.29 5.98
N THR A 33 -20.27 5.08 5.11
CA THR A 33 -19.07 4.32 5.47
C THR A 33 -18.18 5.21 6.34
N LYS A 34 -17.89 4.77 7.58
CA LYS A 34 -16.94 5.48 8.43
C LYS A 34 -15.59 5.57 7.71
N ARG A 35 -15.02 6.78 7.63
CA ARG A 35 -13.67 6.98 7.08
C ARG A 35 -12.68 6.16 7.89
N LYS A 36 -11.80 5.39 7.22
CA LYS A 36 -10.70 4.69 7.89
C LYS A 36 -9.80 5.72 8.56
N ILE A 37 -9.88 5.84 9.88
CA ILE A 37 -8.98 6.67 10.66
C ILE A 37 -7.61 5.99 10.61
N ARG A 38 -6.57 6.71 10.19
CA ARG A 38 -5.19 6.22 10.29
C ARG A 38 -4.90 6.10 11.78
N ALA A 39 -4.67 4.89 12.27
CA ALA A 39 -4.25 4.69 13.65
C ALA A 39 -2.88 5.38 13.82
N ALA A 40 -2.86 6.51 14.51
CA ALA A 40 -1.63 7.17 14.89
C ALA A 40 -0.86 6.23 15.83
N GLY A 41 0.43 5.99 15.55
CA GLY A 41 1.30 5.18 16.41
C GLY A 41 1.55 3.74 15.97
N ILE A 42 0.95 3.24 14.87
CA ILE A 42 1.40 1.97 14.28
C ILE A 42 2.71 2.22 13.52
N THR A 43 3.83 1.81 14.11
CA THR A 43 5.13 1.85 13.44
C THR A 43 5.17 0.76 12.37
N LEU A 44 5.00 1.16 11.11
CA LEU A 44 5.16 0.25 9.99
C LEU A 44 6.64 -0.01 9.72
N PRO A 45 7.03 -1.26 9.39
CA PRO A 45 8.39 -1.56 8.97
C PRO A 45 8.75 -0.76 7.71
N LYS A 46 10.03 -0.36 7.62
CA LYS A 46 10.56 0.42 6.49
C LYS A 46 10.49 -0.44 5.20
N ARG A 47 10.22 0.19 4.05
CA ARG A 47 10.07 -0.54 2.78
C ARG A 47 11.40 -1.11 2.30
N LEU A 48 11.41 -2.37 1.87
CA LEU A 48 12.55 -3.04 1.26
C LEU A 48 12.77 -2.59 -0.18
N ASN A 49 14.03 -2.53 -0.63
CA ASN A 49 14.38 -2.11 -1.98
C ASN A 49 14.22 -3.25 -2.99
N VAL A 50 12.97 -3.48 -3.43
CA VAL A 50 12.63 -4.50 -4.42
C VAL A 50 13.24 -4.26 -5.80
N ALA A 51 13.71 -3.04 -6.12
CA ALA A 51 14.34 -2.75 -7.41
C ALA A 51 15.65 -3.54 -7.60
N ARG A 52 16.34 -3.87 -6.49
CA ARG A 52 17.57 -4.68 -6.51
C ARG A 52 17.34 -6.13 -6.95
N LEU A 53 16.09 -6.61 -6.93
CA LEU A 53 15.75 -7.91 -7.48
C LEU A 53 15.96 -7.97 -9.00
N SER A 54 16.14 -6.86 -9.70
CA SER A 54 16.50 -6.89 -11.13
C SER A 54 17.86 -7.58 -11.37
N CYS A 55 18.76 -7.55 -10.38
CA CYS A 55 20.04 -8.24 -10.45
C CYS A 55 19.89 -9.72 -10.08
N ASN A 56 20.21 -10.62 -11.01
CA ASN A 56 20.10 -12.08 -10.80
C ASN A 56 21.01 -12.59 -9.67
N GLY A 57 22.15 -11.95 -9.40
CA GLY A 57 23.00 -12.27 -8.26
C GLY A 57 22.27 -12.08 -6.92
N VAL A 58 21.53 -10.98 -6.79
CA VAL A 58 20.75 -10.64 -5.58
C VAL A 58 19.54 -11.57 -5.43
N LYS A 59 18.91 -12.00 -6.53
CA LYS A 59 17.84 -13.01 -6.47
C LYS A 59 18.34 -14.34 -5.91
N ARG A 60 19.54 -14.74 -6.35
CA ARG A 60 20.13 -16.03 -5.96
C ARG A 60 20.52 -16.04 -4.48
N THR A 61 21.19 -14.99 -4.00
CA THR A 61 21.52 -14.87 -2.59
C THR A 61 20.27 -14.81 -1.70
N LEU A 62 19.21 -14.12 -2.14
CA LEU A 62 17.94 -14.11 -1.40
C LEU A 62 17.33 -15.51 -1.32
N ARG A 63 17.38 -16.29 -2.41
CA ARG A 63 16.86 -17.65 -2.44
C ARG A 63 17.65 -18.57 -1.51
N GLU A 64 18.98 -18.48 -1.54
CA GLU A 64 19.87 -19.28 -0.69
C GLU A 64 19.62 -18.99 0.79
N GLU A 65 19.55 -17.71 1.19
CA GLU A 65 19.27 -17.32 2.58
C GLU A 65 17.86 -17.72 3.03
N MET A 66 16.88 -17.69 2.13
CA MET A 66 15.49 -18.09 2.45
C MET A 66 15.33 -19.61 2.58
N ASN A 67 16.14 -20.41 1.88
CA ASN A 67 16.09 -21.87 1.94
C ASN A 67 16.64 -22.44 3.26
N VAL A 68 17.55 -21.70 3.92
CA VAL A 68 18.18 -22.11 5.18
C VAL A 68 17.42 -21.55 6.39
N ALA A 69 16.57 -20.55 6.18
CA ALA A 69 15.85 -19.90 7.26
C ALA A 69 14.77 -20.80 7.86
N ASP A 70 14.74 -20.84 9.20
CA ASP A 70 13.60 -21.33 9.95
C ASP A 70 12.56 -20.21 10.09
N PHE A 71 11.30 -20.54 9.84
CA PHE A 71 10.19 -19.59 9.87
C PHE A 71 9.30 -19.77 11.11
N GLY A 72 9.55 -20.81 11.90
CA GLY A 72 8.72 -21.20 13.03
C GLY A 72 7.28 -21.54 12.61
N GLU A 73 6.42 -21.72 13.62
CA GLU A 73 5.03 -22.16 13.41
C GLU A 73 4.06 -20.98 13.27
N ASP A 74 4.40 -19.81 13.80
CA ASP A 74 3.52 -18.64 13.83
C ASP A 74 3.69 -17.71 12.63
N TRP A 75 2.59 -17.07 12.23
CA TRP A 75 2.60 -16.07 11.16
C TRP A 75 3.40 -14.81 11.50
N SER A 76 3.58 -14.54 12.79
CA SER A 76 4.36 -13.41 13.27
C SER A 76 5.87 -13.65 13.11
N THR A 77 6.34 -14.88 13.36
CA THR A 77 7.75 -15.28 13.22
C THR A 77 8.14 -15.40 11.76
N LEU A 78 7.31 -16.02 10.91
CA LEU A 78 7.54 -16.02 9.46
C LEU A 78 7.72 -14.60 8.94
N LYS A 79 6.76 -13.72 9.24
CA LYS A 79 6.77 -12.34 8.75
C LYS A 79 8.04 -11.59 9.16
N LYS A 80 8.50 -11.75 10.40
CA LYS A 80 9.74 -11.13 10.90
C LYS A 80 10.96 -11.71 10.19
N SER A 81 11.07 -13.03 10.14
CA SER A 81 12.21 -13.73 9.51
C SER A 81 12.35 -13.36 8.03
N VAL A 82 11.27 -13.43 7.25
CA VAL A 82 11.26 -13.02 5.83
C VAL A 82 11.63 -11.54 5.66
N TYR A 83 11.15 -10.67 6.55
CA TYR A 83 11.48 -9.25 6.51
C TYR A 83 12.96 -8.99 6.83
N ASP A 84 13.53 -9.68 7.81
CA ASP A 84 14.93 -9.49 8.22
C ASP A 84 15.90 -10.03 7.18
N ILE A 85 15.60 -11.18 6.57
CA ILE A 85 16.36 -11.73 5.42
C ILE A 85 16.26 -10.77 4.24
N GLY A 86 15.05 -10.32 3.91
CA GLY A 86 14.82 -9.35 2.85
C GLY A 86 15.56 -8.03 3.12
N ARG A 87 15.63 -7.58 4.37
CA ARG A 87 16.38 -6.39 4.77
C ARG A 87 17.90 -6.59 4.65
N LYS A 88 18.43 -7.75 5.02
CA LYS A 88 19.85 -8.09 4.89
C LYS A 88 20.28 -8.11 3.43
N VAL A 89 19.49 -8.74 2.55
CA VAL A 89 19.86 -8.94 1.14
C VAL A 89 19.51 -7.73 0.28
N LEU A 90 18.27 -7.24 0.35
CA LEU A 90 17.76 -6.14 -0.49
C LEU A 90 18.10 -4.77 0.10
N GLY A 91 18.21 -4.65 1.41
CA GLY A 91 18.31 -3.35 2.07
C GLY A 91 16.99 -2.58 2.04
N LEU A 92 17.02 -1.37 2.60
CA LEU A 92 15.87 -0.48 2.66
C LEU A 92 15.84 0.44 1.44
N ILE A 93 14.64 0.87 1.03
CA ILE A 93 14.49 1.94 0.05
C ILE A 93 15.10 3.21 0.66
N GLN A 94 16.17 3.69 0.05
CA GLN A 94 16.73 5.00 0.33
C GLN A 94 15.96 6.03 -0.51
N ARG A 95 15.48 7.09 0.14
CA ARG A 95 14.96 8.24 -0.59
C ARG A 95 16.17 9.02 -1.09
N LYS A 96 16.38 9.05 -2.40
CA LYS A 96 17.27 10.05 -2.99
C LYS A 96 16.61 11.42 -2.81
N HIS A 97 17.36 12.38 -2.29
CA HIS A 97 16.92 13.77 -2.23
C HIS A 97 16.75 14.26 -3.67
N GLN A 98 15.62 14.86 -4.01
CA GLN A 98 15.41 15.49 -5.33
C GLN A 98 16.16 16.82 -5.50
N ASP A 99 17.24 17.05 -4.75
CA ASP A 99 18.11 18.18 -5.03
C ASP A 99 18.94 17.83 -6.26
N TRP A 100 18.37 18.16 -7.42
CA TRP A 100 19.01 18.07 -8.74
C TRP A 100 20.34 18.83 -8.82
N PHE A 101 20.59 19.75 -7.89
CA PHE A 101 21.84 20.49 -7.79
C PHE A 101 23.03 19.60 -7.40
N LYS A 102 22.86 18.61 -6.50
CA LYS A 102 24.00 17.83 -5.98
C LYS A 102 24.72 16.96 -7.01
N GLU A 103 24.02 16.51 -8.04
CA GLU A 103 24.64 15.78 -9.16
C GLU A 103 25.42 16.72 -10.10
N ASN A 104 25.17 18.03 -10.02
CA ASN A 104 25.80 19.06 -10.85
C ASN A 104 26.78 19.94 -10.07
N ASP A 105 26.94 19.76 -8.76
CA ASP A 105 27.81 20.60 -7.92
C ASP A 105 29.25 20.63 -8.45
N GLU A 106 29.81 19.49 -8.88
CA GLU A 106 31.15 19.43 -9.49
C GLU A 106 31.23 20.25 -10.80
N HIS A 107 30.21 20.15 -11.66
CA HIS A 107 30.13 20.94 -12.89
C HIS A 107 29.92 22.43 -12.62
N ILE A 108 29.19 22.78 -11.56
CA ILE A 108 28.96 24.17 -11.14
C ILE A 108 30.24 24.78 -10.59
N ASP A 109 30.99 24.04 -9.76
CA ASP A 109 32.28 24.48 -9.23
C ASP A 109 33.32 24.68 -10.34
N ASP A 110 33.37 23.80 -11.34
CA ASP A 110 34.22 23.95 -12.52
C ASP A 110 33.86 25.22 -13.33
N LEU A 111 32.57 25.49 -13.54
CA LEU A 111 32.11 26.71 -14.23
C LEU A 111 32.41 27.99 -13.44
N LEU A 112 32.35 27.93 -12.11
CA LEU A 112 32.70 29.05 -11.23
C LEU A 112 34.21 29.30 -11.20
N ALA A 113 35.03 28.25 -11.33
CA ALA A 113 36.48 28.37 -11.41
C ALA A 113 36.96 29.09 -12.68
N VAL A 114 36.25 28.91 -13.81
CA VAL A 114 36.57 29.55 -15.11
C VAL A 114 36.27 31.05 -15.13
N LYS A 115 35.38 31.53 -14.24
CA LYS A 115 34.95 32.94 -14.20
C LYS A 115 35.84 33.82 -13.30
N ARG A 116 36.94 33.28 -12.76
CA ARG A 116 37.88 34.01 -11.89
C ARG A 116 39.09 34.52 -12.64
#